data_AF-A0A328BG34-F1
#
_entry.id   AF-A0A328BG34-F1
#
_cell.length_a   1.000
_cell.length_b   1.000
_cell.length_c   1.000
_cell.angle_alpha   90.00
_cell.angle_beta   90.00
_cell.angle_gamma   90.00
#
_symmetry.space_group_name_H-M   'P 1'
#
loop_
_entity.id
_entity.type
_entity.pdbx_description
1 polymer ?
#
loop_
_entity_poly.entity_id
_entity_poly.type
_entity_poly.pdbx_seq_one_letter_code
_entity_poly.pdbx_strand_id
1 'polypeptide(L)' 'MAQRKGYPSDVSDAEWMFVAPYLALVREDAPHREHALRDVFNALRYLVKTGCGWRYLPHDLPPWEAVYQQWGRW' A
#
# COMPACT_ATOMS: atom_id res chain seq x y z
N MET A 1 0.94 -11.38 -10.39
CA MET A 1 0.58 -9.95 -10.50
C MET A 1 1.59 -9.30 -11.42
N ALA A 2 1.15 -8.66 -12.51
CA ALA A 2 2.04 -8.09 -13.52
C ALA A 2 3.04 -7.11 -12.88
N GLN A 3 4.30 -7.17 -13.29
CA GLN A 3 5.37 -6.37 -12.72
C GLN A 3 5.20 -4.92 -13.15
N ARG A 4 4.46 -4.12 -12.36
CA ARG A 4 4.29 -2.69 -12.60
C ARG A 4 5.63 -1.98 -12.44
N LYS A 5 5.85 -0.93 -13.21
CA LYS A 5 7.03 -0.06 -13.04
C LYS A 5 6.88 0.64 -11.69
N GLY A 6 7.83 0.38 -10.78
CA GLY A 6 7.79 0.96 -9.43
C GLY A 6 7.85 2.49 -9.45
N TYR A 7 7.17 3.13 -8.51
CA TYR A 7 7.27 4.57 -8.29
C TYR A 7 8.50 4.91 -7.45
N PRO A 8 9.06 6.12 -7.58
CA PRO A 8 10.10 6.61 -6.65
C PRO A 8 9.66 6.64 -5.18
N SER A 9 8.34 6.65 -4.93
CA SER A 9 7.73 6.57 -3.60
C SER A 9 7.55 5.14 -3.08
N ASP A 10 7.87 4.11 -3.87
CA ASP A 10 7.73 2.72 -3.44
C ASP A 10 8.79 2.38 -2.39
N VAL A 11 8.42 1.49 -1.48
CA VAL A 11 9.30 1.04 -0.40
C VAL A 11 10.27 -0.02 -0.92
N SER A 12 11.55 0.11 -0.57
CA SER A 12 12.55 -0.92 -0.83
C SER A 12 12.26 -2.18 -0.01
N ASP A 13 12.85 -3.32 -0.39
CA ASP A 13 12.67 -4.57 0.35
C ASP A 13 13.17 -4.44 1.80
N ALA A 14 14.30 -3.76 2.01
CA ALA A 14 14.88 -3.56 3.33
C ALA A 14 13.99 -2.68 4.23
N GLU A 15 13.51 -1.55 3.71
CA GLU A 15 12.56 -0.70 4.43
C GLU A 15 11.25 -1.44 4.71
N TRP A 16 10.77 -2.25 3.75
CA TRP A 16 9.57 -3.05 3.94
C TRP A 16 9.74 -4.06 5.05
N MET A 17 10.84 -4.82 5.07
CA MET A 17 11.12 -5.78 6.14
C MET A 17 11.19 -5.11 7.52
N PHE A 18 11.66 -3.87 7.59
CA PHE A 18 11.69 -3.11 8.83
C PHE A 18 10.29 -2.66 9.26
N VAL A 19 9.46 -2.14 8.35
CA VAL A 19 8.17 -1.54 8.68
C VAL A 19 7.03 -2.57 8.76
N ALA A 20 7.09 -3.65 7.99
CA ALA A 20 6.03 -4.65 7.89
C ALA A 20 5.57 -5.25 9.23
N PRO A 21 6.46 -5.58 10.20
CA PRO A 21 6.05 -6.09 11.50
C PRO A 21 5.16 -5.12 12.30
N TYR A 22 5.31 -3.81 12.07
CA TYR A 22 4.52 -2.78 12.75
C TYR A 22 3.17 -2.53 12.08
N LEU A 23 3.10 -2.71 10.75
CA LEU A 23 1.87 -2.52 9.97
C LEU A 23 0.99 -3.77 9.92
N ALA A 24 1.59 -4.94 10.09
CA ALA A 24 0.89 -6.22 10.09
C ALA A 24 0.38 -6.56 11.50
N LEU A 25 -0.54 -5.75 12.04
CA LEU A 25 -1.27 -6.07 13.27
C LEU A 25 -2.23 -7.27 13.10
N VAL A 26 -2.43 -7.71 11.86
CA VAL A 26 -3.23 -8.87 11.47
C VAL A 26 -2.36 -9.79 10.61
N ARG A 27 -2.54 -11.11 10.74
CA ARG A 27 -1.83 -12.11 9.94
C ARG A 27 -1.98 -11.86 8.44
N GLU A 28 -0.91 -12.06 7.68
CA GLU A 28 -0.91 -11.87 6.22
C GLU A 28 -1.89 -12.77 5.48
N ASP A 29 -2.23 -13.94 6.06
CA ASP A 29 -3.15 -14.94 5.54
C ASP A 29 -4.62 -14.67 5.88
N ALA A 30 -4.95 -13.49 6.41
CA ALA A 30 -6.33 -13.16 6.73
C ALA A 30 -7.20 -13.15 5.46
N PRO A 31 -8.29 -13.94 5.41
CA PRO A 31 -9.06 -14.16 4.19
C PRO A 31 -9.76 -12.90 3.66
N HIS A 32 -9.85 -11.85 4.47
CA HIS A 32 -10.43 -10.56 4.10
C HIS A 32 -9.42 -9.63 3.38
N ARG A 33 -8.21 -10.08 3.06
CA ARG A 33 -7.15 -9.24 2.49
C ARG A 33 -7.01 -9.49 0.99
N GLU A 34 -7.72 -8.69 0.19
CA GLU A 34 -7.73 -8.80 -1.28
C GLU A 34 -6.45 -8.25 -1.94
N HIS A 35 -5.75 -7.32 -1.27
CA HIS A 35 -4.53 -6.68 -1.76
C HIS A 35 -3.33 -6.94 -0.84
N ALA A 36 -2.14 -7.11 -1.42
CA ALA A 36 -0.92 -7.24 -0.65
C ALA A 36 -0.67 -5.97 0.19
N LEU A 37 -0.28 -6.15 1.46
CA LEU A 37 -0.10 -5.04 2.39
C LEU A 37 0.96 -4.04 1.90
N ARG A 38 1.99 -4.56 1.22
CA ARG A 38 3.04 -3.75 0.60
C ARG A 38 2.49 -2.83 -0.50
N ASP A 39 1.59 -3.31 -1.32
CA ASP A 39 1.00 -2.51 -2.41
C ASP A 39 0.12 -1.41 -1.85
N VAL A 40 -0.64 -1.71 -0.79
CA VAL A 40 -1.44 -0.71 -0.07
C VAL A 40 -0.56 0.35 0.58
N PHE A 41 0.56 -0.08 1.19
CA PHE A 41 1.52 0.85 1.79
C PHE A 41 2.21 1.73 0.73
N ASN A 42 2.59 1.16 -0.42
CA ASN A 42 3.15 1.91 -1.55
C ASN A 42 2.15 2.95 -2.08
N ALA A 43 0.87 2.60 -2.19
CA ALA A 43 -0.17 3.53 -2.58
C ALA A 43 -0.31 4.69 -1.60
N LEU A 44 -0.28 4.41 -0.29
CA LEU A 44 -0.32 5.44 0.74
C LEU A 44 0.93 6.35 0.66
N ARG A 45 2.14 5.79 0.50
CA ARG A 45 3.37 6.57 0.32
C ARG A 45 3.29 7.45 -0.93
N TYR A 46 2.78 6.93 -2.04
CA TYR A 46 2.56 7.70 -3.26
C TYR A 46 1.66 8.91 -2.99
N LEU A 47 0.52 8.69 -2.32
CA LEU A 47 -0.43 9.74 -1.98
C LEU A 47 0.20 10.82 -1.08
N VAL A 48 0.93 10.42 -0.04
CA VAL A 48 1.63 11.35 0.87
C VAL A 48 2.74 12.12 0.16
N LYS A 49 3.48 11.48 -0.77
CA LYS A 49 4.59 12.13 -1.49
C LYS A 49 4.14 13.07 -2.59
N THR A 50 3.07 12.72 -3.31
CA THR A 50 2.55 13.52 -4.43
C THR A 50 1.51 14.55 -3.99
N GLY A 51 0.84 14.32 -2.87
CA GLY A 51 -0.28 15.13 -2.42
C GLY A 51 -1.53 14.97 -3.30
N CYS A 52 -1.60 13.92 -4.13
CA CYS A 52 -2.77 13.71 -4.99
C CYS A 52 -4.02 13.41 -4.15
N GLY A 53 -5.19 13.84 -4.62
CA GLY A 53 -6.45 13.45 -3.98
C GLY A 53 -6.67 11.93 -4.06
N TRP A 54 -7.39 11.36 -3.08
CA TRP A 54 -7.68 9.92 -3.01
C TRP A 54 -8.23 9.33 -4.31
N ARG A 55 -9.15 10.04 -4.97
CA ARG A 55 -9.77 9.59 -6.24
C ARG A 55 -8.84 9.69 -7.46
N TYR A 56 -7.66 10.29 -7.32
CA TYR A 56 -6.65 10.41 -8.37
C TYR A 56 -5.53 9.38 -8.23
N LEU A 57 -5.71 8.38 -7.34
CA LEU A 57 -4.74 7.31 -7.22
C LEU A 57 -4.61 6.56 -8.56
N PRO A 58 -3.39 6.32 -9.06
CA PRO A 58 -3.16 5.57 -10.29
C PRO A 58 -3.83 4.18 -10.29
N HIS A 59 -4.31 3.75 -11.46
CA HIS A 59 -5.03 2.48 -11.63
C HIS A 59 -4.14 1.22 -11.51
N ASP A 60 -2.81 1.37 -11.52
CA ASP A 60 -1.85 0.29 -11.29
C ASP A 60 -1.59 0.03 -9.79
N LEU A 61 -2.09 0.92 -8.92
CA LEU A 61 -2.09 0.74 -7.46
C LEU A 61 -3.44 0.17 -7.00
N PRO A 62 -3.51 -0.40 -5.78
CA PRO A 62 -4.78 -0.84 -5.21
C PRO A 62 -5.83 0.29 -5.21
N PRO A 63 -7.13 -0.03 -5.38
CA PRO A 63 -8.20 0.95 -5.37
C PRO A 63 -8.14 1.85 -4.15
N TRP A 64 -8.42 3.13 -4.33
CA TRP A 64 -8.32 4.12 -3.26
C TRP A 64 -9.21 3.76 -2.06
N GLU A 65 -10.33 3.07 -2.27
CA GLU A 65 -11.21 2.58 -1.21
C GLU A 65 -10.49 1.60 -0.29
N ALA A 66 -9.75 0.64 -0.87
CA ALA A 66 -8.99 -0.35 -0.12
C ALA A 66 -7.83 0.31 0.65
N VAL A 67 -7.14 1.24 0.00
CA VAL A 67 -6.05 2.00 0.63
C VAL A 67 -6.56 2.86 1.77
N TYR A 68 -7.68 3.55 1.59
CA TYR A 68 -8.30 4.40 2.60
C TYR A 68 -8.79 3.59 3.80
N GLN A 69 -9.47 2.46 3.55
CA GLN A 69 -9.93 1.57 4.62
C GLN A 69 -8.76 1.01 5.43
N GLN A 70 -7.67 0.60 4.76
CA GLN A 70 -6.49 0.10 5.46
C GLN A 70 -5.77 1.21 6.22
N TRP A 71 -5.65 2.41 5.65
CA TRP A 71 -5.09 3.56 6.32
C TRP A 71 -5.83 3.90 7.61
N GLY A 72 -7.16 3.84 7.63
CA GLY A 72 -7.93 4.05 8.86
C GLY A 72 -7.84 2.92 9.89
N ARG A 73 -7.30 1.76 9.53
CA ARG A 73 -7.04 0.63 10.46
C ARG A 73 -5.66 0.73 11.11
N TRP A 74 -4.73 1.47 10.50
CA TRP A 74 -3.42 1.77 11.06
C TRP A 74 -3.49 3.01 11.94
#